data_AF-A0AAW9ED73-F1
#
_entry.id   AF-A0AAW9ED73-F1
#
_cell.length_a   1.000
_cell.length_b   1.000
_cell.length_c   1.000
_cell.angle_alpha   90.00
_cell.angle_beta   90.00
_cell.angle_gamma   90.00
#
_symmetry.space_group_name_H-M   'P 1'
#
loop_
_entity.id
_entity.type
_entity.pdbx_description
1 polymer ?
#
loop_
_entity_poly.entity_id
_entity_poly.type
_entity_poly.pdbx_seq_one_letter_code
_entity_poly.pdbx_strand_id
1 'polypeptide(L)' 'MMPEIKLFMFQSGTQHCRYQHIRMNQGVGEHYEIPVPWFLLTHPDGFTLIDGGLAVEGLKDPSGY' A
#
# COMPACT_ATOMS: atom_id res chain seq x y z
N MET A 1 -4.95 -5.86 33.39
CA MET A 1 -5.12 -6.36 32.01
C MET A 1 -3.98 -5.76 31.20
N MET A 2 -3.21 -6.57 30.47
CA MET A 2 -2.24 -6.04 29.51
C MET A 2 -3.01 -5.39 28.35
N PRO A 3 -2.59 -4.23 27.83
CA PRO A 3 -3.23 -3.65 26.65
C PRO A 3 -3.19 -4.65 25.49
N GLU A 4 -4.29 -4.76 24.75
CA GLU A 4 -4.40 -5.69 23.63
C GLU A 4 -3.56 -5.19 22.43
N ILE A 5 -2.84 -6.11 21.78
CA ILE A 5 -2.16 -5.84 20.52
C ILE A 5 -3.20 -5.85 19.39
N LYS A 6 -3.26 -4.80 18.58
CA LYS A 6 -4.19 -4.70 17.44
C LYS A 6 -3.46 -4.28 16.18
N LEU A 7 -3.86 -4.88 15.07
CA LEU A 7 -3.40 -4.52 13.73
C LEU A 7 -4.57 -3.89 12.96
N PHE A 8 -4.38 -2.66 12.51
CA PHE A 8 -5.32 -1.97 11.65
C PHE A 8 -4.74 -1.88 10.25
N MET A 9 -5.56 -2.15 9.24
CA MET A 9 -5.25 -1.96 7.83
C MET A 9 -6.05 -0.77 7.33
N PHE A 10 -5.37 0.20 6.74
CA PHE A 10 -5.97 1.39 6.16
C PHE A 10 -5.78 1.37 4.64
N GLN A 11 -6.82 1.72 3.90
CA GLN A 11 -6.70 1.93 2.45
C GLN A 11 -6.06 3.30 2.16
N SER A 12 -5.20 3.38 1.15
CA SER A 12 -4.66 4.67 0.65
C SER A 12 -4.89 4.89 -0.84
N GLY A 13 -5.80 4.13 -1.44
CA GLY A 13 -6.10 4.17 -2.87
C GLY A 13 -5.45 3.01 -3.63
N THR A 14 -5.28 3.22 -4.93
CA THR A 14 -4.79 2.22 -5.89
C THR A 14 -3.70 2.82 -6.79
N GLN A 15 -2.84 1.95 -7.31
CA GLN A 15 -1.83 2.31 -8.29
C GLN A 15 -1.98 1.46 -9.55
N HIS A 16 -1.72 2.05 -10.71
CA HIS A 16 -1.67 1.32 -11.97
C HIS A 16 -0.25 0.81 -12.22
N CYS A 17 -0.16 -0.42 -12.69
CA CYS A 17 1.08 -1.00 -13.18
C CYS A 17 0.80 -1.84 -14.43
N ARG A 18 1.86 -2.39 -15.03
CA ARG A 18 1.72 -3.39 -16.07
C ARG A 18 1.69 -4.77 -15.45
N TYR A 19 0.80 -5.64 -15.91
CA TYR A 19 0.60 -6.98 -15.35
C TYR A 19 1.91 -7.79 -15.32
N GLN A 20 2.74 -7.66 -16.35
CA GLN A 20 4.03 -8.33 -16.41
C GLN A 20 4.97 -7.99 -15.24
N HIS A 21 4.88 -6.79 -14.67
CA HIS A 21 5.76 -6.33 -13.58
C HIS A 21 5.51 -7.06 -12.27
N ILE A 22 4.32 -7.64 -12.08
CA ILE A 22 3.89 -8.28 -10.84
C ILE A 22 3.55 -9.77 -11.02
N ARG A 23 3.63 -10.30 -12.26
CA ARG A 23 3.23 -11.67 -12.62
C ARG A 23 4.24 -12.37 -13.54
N MET A 24 5.54 -12.18 -13.30
CA MET A 24 6.61 -12.95 -13.96
C MET A 24 6.52 -12.94 -15.50
N ASN A 25 6.36 -11.77 -16.11
CA ASN A 25 6.26 -11.60 -17.57
C ASN A 25 5.00 -12.19 -18.24
N GLN A 26 4.00 -12.61 -17.49
CA GLN A 26 2.68 -12.94 -18.06
C GLN A 26 1.93 -11.66 -18.44
N GLY A 27 0.98 -11.76 -19.37
CA GLY A 27 0.07 -10.66 -19.74
C GLY A 27 0.80 -9.40 -20.22
N VAL A 28 1.83 -9.54 -21.06
CA VAL A 28 2.66 -8.41 -21.51
C VAL A 28 1.82 -7.32 -22.17
N GLY A 29 1.92 -6.11 -21.62
CA GLY A 29 1.21 -4.92 -22.11
C GLY A 29 -0.11 -4.67 -21.40
N GLU A 30 -0.66 -5.66 -20.70
CA GLU A 30 -1.91 -5.51 -19.96
C GLU A 30 -1.75 -4.56 -18.77
N HIS A 31 -2.78 -3.75 -18.54
CA HIS A 31 -2.86 -2.87 -17.39
C HIS A 31 -3.42 -3.62 -16.18
N TYR A 32 -2.89 -3.32 -15.00
CA TYR A 32 -3.39 -3.83 -13.74
C TYR A 32 -3.48 -2.72 -12.71
N GLU A 33 -4.47 -2.80 -11.82
CA GLU A 33 -4.68 -1.87 -10.73
C GLU A 33 -4.50 -2.63 -9.41
N ILE A 34 -3.60 -2.13 -8.55
CA ILE A 34 -3.26 -2.77 -7.27
C ILE A 34 -3.64 -1.83 -6.11
N PRO A 35 -4.32 -2.33 -5.06
CA PRO A 35 -4.56 -1.54 -3.85
C PRO A 35 -3.25 -1.32 -3.08
N VAL A 36 -3.11 -0.14 -2.49
CA VAL A 36 -1.95 0.21 -1.66
C VAL A 36 -2.42 0.45 -0.22
N PRO A 37 -2.28 -0.53 0.68
CA PRO A 37 -2.61 -0.35 2.09
C PRO A 37 -1.41 0.14 2.91
N TRP A 38 -1.69 0.68 4.09
CA TRP A 38 -0.71 0.85 5.17
C TRP A 38 -1.29 0.34 6.49
N PHE A 39 -0.45 0.12 7.49
CA PHE A 39 -0.86 -0.55 8.73
C PHE A 39 -0.42 0.20 9.98
N LEU A 40 -1.29 0.16 11.00
CA LEU A 40 -0.95 0.58 12.36
C LEU A 40 -1.01 -0.63 13.28
N LEU A 41 0.12 -0.94 13.90
CA LEU A 41 0.20 -1.88 15.01
C LEU A 41 0.15 -1.09 16.31
N THR A 42 -0.88 -1.29 17.12
CA THR A 42 -0.91 -0.78 18.49
C THR A 42 -0.37 -1.84 19.44
N HIS A 43 0.69 -1.53 20.17
CA HIS A 43 1.31 -2.40 21.18
C HIS A 43 1.35 -1.66 22.53
N PRO A 44 1.30 -2.36 23.69
CA PRO A 44 1.50 -1.76 25.01
C PRO A 44 2.72 -0.82 25.11
N ASP A 45 3.82 -1.19 24.43
CA ASP A 45 5.09 -0.45 24.48
C ASP A 45 5.17 0.70 23.45
N GLY A 46 4.14 0.89 22.64
CA GLY A 46 4.09 1.95 21.63
C GLY A 46 3.41 1.53 20.34
N PHE A 47 3.27 2.49 19.43
CA PHE A 47 2.66 2.23 18.12
C PHE A 47 3.75 2.06 17.07
N THR A 48 3.54 1.11 16.16
CA THR A 48 4.38 0.93 14.97
C THR A 48 3.55 1.21 13.74
N LEU A 49 4.00 2.17 12.94
CA LEU A 49 3.48 2.42 11.60
C LEU A 49 4.26 1.55 10.61
N ILE A 50 3.55 0.79 9.77
CA ILE A 50 4.15 -0.03 8.72
C ILE A 50 3.68 0.55 7.39
N ASP A 51 4.64 0.99 6.59
CA ASP A 51 4.44 1.73 5.34
C ASP A 51 3.74 3.10 5.55
N GLY A 52 3.52 3.85 4.47
CA GLY A 52 2.84 5.16 4.47
C GLY A 52 1.72 5.30 3.45
N GLY A 53 1.52 4.30 2.59
CA GLY A 53 0.55 4.36 1.50
C GLY A 53 1.02 5.23 0.32
N LEU A 54 0.07 5.71 -0.47
CA LEU A 54 0.37 6.58 -1.63
C LEU A 54 0.66 8.02 -1.21
N ALA A 55 1.78 8.57 -1.71
CA ALA A 55 2.14 9.97 -1.51
C ALA A 55 1.18 10.90 -2.27
N VAL A 56 0.68 11.93 -1.59
CA VAL A 56 -0.28 12.90 -2.16
C VAL A 56 0.35 13.69 -3.32
N GLU A 57 1.66 13.87 -3.30
CA GLU A 57 2.44 14.54 -4.33
C GLU A 57 2.33 13.85 -5.69
N GLY A 58 2.18 12.52 -5.70
CA GLY A 58 2.01 11.71 -6.91
C GLY A 58 0.69 11.97 -7.64
N LEU A 59 -0.33 12.53 -6.96
CA LEU A 59 -1.63 12.83 -7.59
C LEU A 59 -1.54 13.91 -8.67
N LYS A 60 -0.53 14.79 -8.61
CA LYS A 60 -0.37 15.88 -9.60
C LYS A 60 0.13 15.37 -10.94
N ASP A 61 0.92 14.29 -10.94
CA ASP A 61 1.43 13.63 -12.14
C ASP A 61 1.59 12.12 -11.90
N PRO A 62 0.49 11.33 -11.98
CA PRO A 62 0.54 9.89 -11.69
C PRO A 62 1.36 9.06 -12.70
N SER A 63 1.77 9.66 -13.81
CA SER A 63 2.57 8.99 -14.86
C SER A 63 4.07 9.28 -14.70
N GLY A 64 4.42 10.32 -13.94
CA GLY A 64 5.79 10.74 -13.67
C GLY A 64 6.44 10.11 -12.44
N TYR A 65 5.68 9.32 -11.66
CA TYR A 65 6.12 8.65 -10.42
C TYR A 65 5.80 7.16 -10.43
#